data_AF-M3J439-F1
#
_entry.id   AF-M3J439-F1
#
_cell.length_a   1.000
_cell.length_b   1.000
_cell.length_c   1.000
_cell.angle_alpha   90.00
_cell.angle_beta   90.00
_cell.angle_gamma   90.00
#
_symmetry.space_group_name_H-M   'P 1'
#
loop_
_entity.id
_entity.type
_entity.pdbx_description
1 polymer ?
#
loop_
_entity_poly.entity_id
_entity_poly.type
_entity_poly.pdbx_seq_one_letter_code
_entity_poly.pdbx_strand_id
1 'polypeptide(L)'
;MTTDSRSRFTLIDILRVLGGVLLLNAFFSWWFTSTPTWGYRGKWMDTNYLKYRALGNDVNMTLSELSQYDGTDKKLPIYLAIDGEVFDVSASANIYGPGGAYHDLSGKDASRVFVTGCFRKKDEYTYDMRGLDEKEVNEDITSWKEFFHNHKKYWHVGVVQHEPITGDPPEPCEHIKFPGMHH
;
A
#
# COMPACT_ATOMS: atom_id res chain seq x y z
N MET A 1 -50.72 44.36 -9.89
CA MET A 1 -49.26 44.27 -10.15
C MET A 1 -48.68 43.29 -9.15
N THR A 2 -48.53 42.02 -9.53
CA THR A 2 -47.84 41.02 -8.71
C THR A 2 -46.41 40.92 -9.23
N THR A 3 -45.50 41.61 -8.57
CA THR A 3 -44.06 41.44 -8.78
C THR A 3 -43.69 40.03 -8.35
N ASP A 4 -43.44 39.16 -9.33
CA ASP A 4 -42.82 37.85 -9.15
C ASP A 4 -41.40 38.08 -8.60
N SER A 5 -41.25 38.00 -7.28
CA SER A 5 -39.95 38.00 -6.62
C SER A 5 -39.31 36.64 -6.86
N ARG A 6 -38.75 36.46 -8.05
CA ARG A 6 -37.98 35.27 -8.41
C ARG A 6 -36.71 35.28 -7.55
N SER A 7 -36.74 34.60 -6.40
CA SER A 7 -35.59 34.43 -5.50
C SER A 7 -34.42 33.85 -6.29
N ARG A 8 -33.45 34.69 -6.65
CA ARG A 8 -32.22 34.24 -7.31
C ARG A 8 -31.31 33.70 -6.22
N PHE A 9 -31.25 32.37 -6.09
CA PHE A 9 -30.21 31.73 -5.29
C PHE A 9 -28.85 32.22 -5.76
N THR A 10 -28.12 32.91 -4.90
CA THR A 10 -26.77 33.36 -5.24
C THR A 10 -25.78 32.22 -5.03
N LEU A 11 -24.66 32.25 -5.75
CA LEU A 11 -23.57 31.29 -5.54
C LEU A 11 -23.13 31.25 -4.06
N ILE A 12 -23.16 32.41 -3.39
CA ILE A 12 -22.83 32.53 -1.97
C ILE A 12 -23.83 31.76 -1.10
N ASP A 13 -25.13 31.80 -1.41
CA ASP A 13 -26.14 31.06 -0.64
C ASP A 13 -25.99 29.55 -0.83
N ILE A 14 -25.67 29.10 -2.05
CA ILE A 14 -25.37 27.70 -2.34
C ILE A 14 -24.13 27.24 -1.54
N LEU A 15 -23.04 28.02 -1.57
CA LEU A 15 -21.82 27.70 -0.83
C LEU A 15 -22.05 27.67 0.69
N ARG A 16 -22.86 28.60 1.22
CA ARG A 16 -23.23 28.62 2.65
C ARG A 16 -24.04 27.39 3.05
N VAL A 17 -25.04 27.01 2.27
CA VAL A 17 -25.87 25.82 2.55
C VAL A 17 -25.02 24.55 2.47
N LEU A 18 -24.20 24.40 1.42
CA LEU A 18 -23.29 23.26 1.29
C LEU A 18 -22.29 23.19 2.44
N GLY A 19 -21.70 24.34 2.83
CA GLY A 19 -20.82 24.43 3.99
C GLY A 19 -21.51 24.02 5.28
N GLY A 20 -22.74 24.47 5.51
CA GLY A 20 -23.54 24.08 6.67
C GLY A 20 -23.86 22.58 6.71
N VAL A 21 -24.21 21.99 5.56
CA VAL A 21 -24.45 20.54 5.42
C VAL A 21 -23.17 19.74 5.68
N LEU A 22 -22.02 20.20 5.17
CA LEU A 22 -20.73 19.55 5.41
C LEU A 22 -20.30 19.64 6.87
N LEU A 23 -20.47 20.79 7.52
CA LEU A 23 -20.19 20.97 8.95
C LEU A 23 -21.10 20.09 9.81
N LEU A 24 -22.39 20.00 9.47
CA LEU A 24 -23.33 19.13 10.17
C LEU A 24 -22.98 17.64 9.95
N ASN A 25 -22.56 17.26 8.73
CA ASN A 25 -22.08 15.91 8.45
C ASN A 25 -20.83 15.57 9.27
N ALA A 26 -19.86 16.47 9.34
CA ALA A 26 -18.65 16.31 10.14
C ALA A 26 -18.97 16.27 11.64
N PHE A 27 -19.92 17.07 12.12
CA PHE A 27 -20.41 17.03 13.50
C PHE A 27 -21.03 15.68 13.84
N PHE A 28 -21.94 15.16 13.02
CA PHE A 28 -22.51 13.83 13.23
C PHE A 28 -21.45 12.74 13.16
N SER A 29 -20.54 12.85 12.20
CA SER A 29 -19.42 11.93 12.09
C SER A 29 -18.59 11.89 13.37
N TRP A 30 -18.25 13.07 13.91
CA TRP A 30 -17.49 13.19 15.16
C TRP A 30 -18.29 12.68 16.36
N TRP A 31 -19.59 12.97 16.44
CA TRP A 31 -20.48 12.48 17.49
C TRP A 31 -20.50 10.95 17.59
N PHE A 32 -20.55 10.25 16.45
CA PHE A 32 -20.66 8.79 16.43
C PHE A 32 -19.33 8.06 16.34
N THR A 33 -18.34 8.62 15.65
CA THR A 33 -17.07 7.92 15.34
C THR A 33 -15.86 8.55 15.99
N SER A 34 -16.01 9.68 16.70
CA SER A 34 -14.91 10.51 17.20
C SER A 34 -13.93 10.96 16.10
N THR A 35 -14.37 10.95 14.84
CA THR A 35 -13.60 11.40 13.68
C THR A 35 -14.49 12.22 12.75
N PRO A 36 -13.94 13.19 11.99
CA PRO A 36 -14.73 13.96 11.05
C PRO A 36 -15.03 13.22 9.72
N THR A 37 -14.46 12.02 9.52
CA THR A 37 -14.46 11.28 8.24
C THR A 37 -15.09 9.89 8.35
N TRP A 38 -16.02 9.71 9.28
CA TRP A 38 -16.79 8.48 9.49
C TRP A 38 -15.91 7.26 9.77
N GLY A 39 -14.83 7.48 10.50
CA GLY A 39 -13.85 6.46 10.86
C GLY A 39 -12.96 6.03 9.68
N TYR A 40 -12.97 6.75 8.55
CA TYR A 40 -12.13 6.41 7.41
C TYR A 40 -10.65 6.55 7.75
N ARG A 41 -9.92 5.42 7.67
CA ARG A 41 -8.48 5.30 7.92
C ARG A 41 -7.77 4.66 6.71
N GLY A 42 -7.86 5.32 5.55
CA GLY A 42 -7.15 4.93 4.34
C GLY A 42 -6.18 6.00 3.83
N LYS A 43 -5.53 5.72 2.69
CA LYS A 43 -4.44 6.52 2.12
C LYS A 43 -4.79 7.98 1.84
N TRP A 44 -6.06 8.30 1.59
CA TRP A 44 -6.50 9.71 1.43
C TRP A 44 -6.42 10.56 2.71
N MET A 45 -6.25 9.93 3.87
CA MET A 45 -5.96 10.61 5.14
C MET A 45 -4.47 10.62 5.48
N ASP A 46 -3.65 9.94 4.69
CA ASP A 46 -2.20 9.88 4.89
C ASP A 46 -1.52 11.07 4.20
N THR A 47 -0.81 11.87 5.00
CA THR A 47 -0.10 13.05 4.48
C THR A 47 1.01 12.70 3.49
N ASN A 48 1.64 11.54 3.62
CA ASN A 48 2.70 11.10 2.72
C ASN A 48 2.12 10.72 1.36
N TYR A 49 0.98 10.02 1.34
CA TYR A 49 0.26 9.74 0.10
C TYR A 49 -0.18 11.02 -0.61
N LEU A 50 -0.76 11.99 0.11
CA LEU A 50 -1.18 13.25 -0.49
C LEU A 50 0.01 14.05 -1.05
N LYS A 51 1.15 14.07 -0.34
CA LYS A 51 2.40 14.68 -0.85
C LYS A 51 2.91 13.96 -2.10
N TYR A 52 2.92 12.62 -2.08
CA TYR A 52 3.31 11.81 -3.23
C TYR A 52 2.40 12.08 -4.44
N ARG A 53 1.09 12.14 -4.25
CA ARG A 53 0.14 12.45 -5.33
C ARG A 53 0.25 13.86 -5.89
N ALA A 54 0.68 14.83 -5.08
CA ALA A 54 0.79 16.22 -5.51
C ALA A 54 2.14 16.55 -6.15
N LEU A 55 3.24 15.98 -5.62
CA LEU A 55 4.61 16.39 -5.93
C LEU A 55 5.56 15.20 -6.18
N GLY A 56 5.12 13.97 -5.93
CA GLY A 56 5.93 12.78 -6.06
C GLY A 56 6.10 12.37 -7.52
N ASN A 57 7.26 11.78 -7.79
CA ASN A 57 7.52 11.05 -9.02
C ASN A 57 7.70 9.57 -8.66
N ASP A 58 7.41 8.70 -9.62
CA ASP A 58 7.68 7.28 -9.48
C ASP A 58 9.20 7.07 -9.29
N VAL A 59 9.55 6.31 -8.26
CA VAL A 59 10.94 6.05 -7.90
C VAL A 59 11.45 4.86 -8.71
N ASN A 60 12.69 4.94 -9.18
CA ASN A 60 13.37 3.79 -9.76
C ASN A 60 14.62 3.54 -8.91
N MET A 61 14.68 2.39 -8.23
CA MET A 61 15.71 2.10 -7.23
C MET A 61 16.39 0.76 -7.49
N THR A 62 17.61 0.61 -6.98
CA THR A 62 18.31 -0.68 -6.90
C THR A 62 17.88 -1.47 -5.66
N LEU A 63 18.16 -2.77 -5.63
CA LEU A 63 17.91 -3.59 -4.43
C LEU A 63 18.65 -3.05 -3.19
N SER A 64 19.85 -2.50 -3.36
CA SER A 64 20.62 -1.90 -2.26
C SER A 64 20.05 -0.57 -1.77
N GLU A 65 19.33 0.17 -2.60
CA GLU A 65 18.61 1.38 -2.18
C GLU A 65 17.31 0.99 -1.48
N LEU A 66 16.58 -0.01 -2.03
CA LEU A 66 15.36 -0.53 -1.43
C LEU A 66 15.60 -1.05 0.00
N SER A 67 16.73 -1.70 0.26
CA SER A 67 17.06 -2.23 1.60
C SER A 67 17.16 -1.20 2.72
N GLN A 68 17.29 0.08 2.39
CA GLN A 68 17.28 1.17 3.37
C GLN A 68 15.87 1.48 3.90
N TYR A 69 14.82 1.00 3.23
CA TYR A 69 13.41 1.25 3.54
C TYR A 69 12.78 0.07 4.31
N ASP A 70 13.54 -0.55 5.21
CA ASP A 70 13.11 -1.67 6.05
C ASP A 70 12.33 -1.24 7.32
N GLY A 71 12.22 0.07 7.55
CA GLY A 71 11.55 0.66 8.70
C GLY A 71 12.40 0.76 9.98
N THR A 72 13.70 0.43 9.91
CA THR A 72 14.63 0.67 11.03
C THR A 72 14.86 2.16 11.26
N ASP A 73 14.99 2.95 10.20
CA ASP A 73 15.00 4.41 10.28
C ASP A 73 13.56 4.97 10.23
N LYS A 74 13.11 5.55 11.35
CA LYS A 74 11.79 6.18 11.47
C LYS A 74 11.59 7.41 10.60
N LYS A 75 12.66 7.96 10.01
CA LYS A 75 12.59 9.09 9.08
C LYS A 75 12.28 8.64 7.66
N LEU A 76 12.52 7.38 7.34
CA LEU A 76 12.26 6.80 6.03
C LEU A 76 10.89 6.09 6.02
N PRO A 77 10.21 6.07 4.86
CA PRO A 77 9.05 5.21 4.68
C PRO A 77 9.47 3.73 4.68
N ILE A 78 8.49 2.85 4.83
CA ILE A 78 8.68 1.40 4.76
C ILE A 78 8.22 0.94 3.38
N TYR A 79 9.14 0.37 2.61
CA TYR A 79 8.85 -0.14 1.28
C TYR A 79 8.91 -1.66 1.25
N LEU A 80 8.13 -2.23 0.35
CA LEU A 80 8.06 -3.65 0.06
C LEU A 80 7.89 -3.78 -1.45
N ALA A 81 8.66 -4.67 -2.07
CA ALA A 81 8.56 -4.92 -3.49
C ALA A 81 8.01 -6.31 -3.81
N ILE A 82 7.20 -6.37 -4.87
CA ILE A 82 6.65 -7.59 -5.46
C ILE A 82 6.74 -7.45 -6.97
N ASP A 83 7.45 -8.38 -7.60
CA ASP A 83 7.65 -8.53 -9.03
C ASP A 83 8.20 -7.23 -9.64
N GLY A 84 9.21 -6.66 -8.97
CA GLY A 84 9.82 -5.39 -9.36
C GLY A 84 8.99 -4.15 -9.03
N GLU A 85 7.73 -4.26 -8.61
CA GLU A 85 6.91 -3.12 -8.21
C GLU A 85 7.04 -2.81 -6.73
N VAL A 86 7.26 -1.55 -6.39
CA VAL A 86 7.52 -1.07 -5.03
C VAL A 86 6.27 -0.40 -4.47
N PHE A 87 5.87 -0.80 -3.27
CA PHE A 87 4.72 -0.27 -2.55
C PHE A 87 5.12 0.37 -1.22
N ASP A 88 4.49 1.49 -0.89
CA ASP A 88 4.57 2.10 0.43
C ASP A 88 3.61 1.41 1.40
N VAL A 89 4.18 0.79 2.42
CA VAL A 89 3.47 0.08 3.48
C VAL A 89 3.64 0.74 4.86
N SER A 90 4.13 1.99 4.89
CA SER A 90 4.41 2.77 6.12
C SER A 90 3.19 2.89 7.03
N ALA A 91 1.98 2.95 6.46
CA ALA A 91 0.71 3.00 7.19
C ALA A 91 0.45 1.76 8.07
N SER A 92 1.22 0.69 7.90
CA SER A 92 1.17 -0.56 8.67
C SER A 92 2.54 -0.91 9.28
N ALA A 93 3.24 0.09 9.83
CA ALA A 93 4.55 -0.09 10.48
C ALA A 93 4.56 -1.12 11.62
N ASN A 94 3.42 -1.40 12.26
CA ASN A 94 3.32 -2.45 13.27
C ASN A 94 3.37 -3.88 12.69
N ILE A 95 3.20 -4.03 11.38
CA ILE A 95 3.19 -5.31 10.65
C ILE A 95 4.53 -5.49 9.92
N TYR A 96 4.97 -4.44 9.22
CA TYR A 96 6.13 -4.45 8.33
C TYR A 96 7.38 -3.78 8.91
N GLY A 97 7.23 -2.93 9.94
CA GLY A 97 8.38 -2.34 10.61
C GLY A 97 9.03 -3.31 11.62
N PRO A 98 10.17 -2.91 12.22
CA PRO A 98 10.91 -3.73 13.17
C PRO A 98 10.03 -4.30 14.29
N GLY A 99 10.07 -5.62 14.47
CA GLY A 99 9.27 -6.36 15.45
C GLY A 99 7.85 -6.74 15.00
N GLY A 100 7.43 -6.34 13.79
CA GLY A 100 6.19 -6.79 13.17
C GLY A 100 6.29 -8.20 12.57
N ALA A 101 5.17 -8.91 12.43
CA ALA A 101 5.17 -10.30 11.97
C ALA A 101 5.73 -10.51 10.54
N TYR A 102 5.71 -9.46 9.72
CA TYR A 102 6.15 -9.48 8.33
C TYR A 102 7.32 -8.53 8.06
N HIS A 103 8.11 -8.21 9.10
CA HIS A 103 9.22 -7.25 8.97
C HIS A 103 10.30 -7.70 7.99
N ASP A 104 10.49 -9.01 7.80
CA ASP A 104 11.51 -9.55 6.89
C ASP A 104 11.22 -9.28 5.41
N LEU A 105 9.98 -8.89 5.07
CA LEU A 105 9.57 -8.50 3.71
C LEU A 105 9.95 -7.05 3.37
N SER A 106 10.16 -6.21 4.37
CA SER A 106 10.45 -4.79 4.16
C SER A 106 11.86 -4.56 3.66
N GLY A 107 12.00 -3.57 2.79
CA GLY A 107 13.25 -3.25 2.11
C GLY A 107 13.74 -4.33 1.14
N LYS A 108 12.87 -5.24 0.70
CA LYS A 108 13.24 -6.30 -0.24
C LYS A 108 12.19 -6.46 -1.33
N ASP A 109 12.64 -7.01 -2.45
CA ASP A 109 11.75 -7.73 -3.34
C ASP A 109 11.64 -9.17 -2.84
N ALA A 110 10.53 -9.46 -2.16
CA ALA A 110 10.27 -10.74 -1.52
C ALA A 110 9.27 -11.58 -2.31
N SER A 111 9.21 -11.41 -3.64
CA SER A 111 8.20 -12.05 -4.49
C SER A 111 8.11 -13.56 -4.30
N ARG A 112 9.24 -14.25 -4.18
CA ARG A 112 9.28 -15.71 -4.05
C ARG A 112 8.53 -16.21 -2.81
N VAL A 113 8.72 -15.56 -1.65
CA VAL A 113 8.04 -15.98 -0.41
C VAL A 113 6.53 -15.73 -0.45
N PHE A 114 6.04 -14.83 -1.31
CA PHE A 114 4.61 -14.65 -1.53
C PHE A 114 3.97 -15.82 -2.28
N VAL A 115 4.73 -16.49 -3.14
CA VAL A 115 4.32 -17.71 -3.84
C VAL A 115 4.51 -18.92 -2.93
N THR A 116 5.71 -19.10 -2.36
CA THR A 116 6.03 -20.32 -1.60
C THR A 116 5.45 -20.35 -0.19
N GLY A 117 5.19 -19.18 0.39
CA GLY A 117 4.76 -18.98 1.77
C GLY A 117 5.75 -19.45 2.84
N CYS A 118 7.03 -19.59 2.46
CA CYS A 118 8.08 -20.14 3.31
C CYS A 118 8.79 -19.09 4.18
N PHE A 119 8.05 -18.43 5.08
CA PHE A 119 8.56 -17.35 5.95
C PHE A 119 9.70 -17.74 6.91
N ARG A 120 9.92 -19.05 7.13
CA ARG A 120 10.99 -19.52 8.02
C ARG A 120 12.35 -19.59 7.33
N LYS A 121 12.38 -19.52 6.00
CA LYS A 121 13.58 -19.75 5.19
C LYS A 121 14.05 -18.41 4.62
N LYS A 122 15.26 -17.97 4.98
CA LYS A 122 15.75 -16.62 4.65
C LYS A 122 16.07 -16.42 3.16
N ASP A 123 16.45 -17.49 2.48
CA ASP A 123 16.72 -17.51 1.04
C ASP A 123 15.46 -17.41 0.17
N GLU A 124 14.27 -17.56 0.76
CA GLU A 124 12.98 -17.34 0.08
C GLU A 124 12.61 -15.85 -0.05
N TYR A 125 13.29 -14.96 0.67
CA TYR A 125 13.07 -13.50 0.60
C TYR A 125 13.84 -12.88 -0.57
N THR A 126 13.48 -13.31 -1.77
CA THR A 126 14.14 -12.95 -3.04
C THR A 126 13.12 -12.80 -4.17
N TYR A 127 13.56 -12.22 -5.27
CA TYR A 127 12.83 -12.15 -6.54
C TYR A 127 13.08 -13.35 -7.46
N ASP A 128 13.95 -14.29 -7.06
CA ASP A 128 14.25 -15.50 -7.84
C ASP A 128 13.11 -16.52 -7.84
N MET A 129 12.39 -16.60 -8.96
CA MET A 129 11.28 -17.55 -9.17
C MET A 129 11.69 -18.89 -9.77
N ARG A 130 12.98 -19.12 -10.04
CA ARG A 130 13.42 -20.38 -10.65
C ARG A 130 13.07 -21.56 -9.74
N GLY A 131 12.67 -22.67 -10.36
CA GLY A 131 12.28 -23.90 -9.67
C GLY A 131 10.86 -23.91 -9.10
N LEU A 132 10.07 -22.85 -9.32
CA LEU A 132 8.64 -22.81 -9.01
C LEU A 132 7.80 -23.14 -10.25
N ASP A 133 6.55 -23.56 -10.02
CA ASP A 133 5.58 -23.76 -11.10
C ASP A 133 5.16 -22.41 -11.70
N GLU A 134 5.35 -22.23 -13.01
CA GLU A 134 5.09 -20.94 -13.68
C GLU A 134 3.63 -20.52 -13.59
N LYS A 135 2.68 -21.47 -13.59
CA LYS A 135 1.26 -21.16 -13.51
C LYS A 135 0.91 -20.64 -12.11
N GLU A 136 1.39 -21.31 -11.06
CA GLU A 136 1.22 -20.87 -9.68
C GLU A 136 1.86 -19.49 -9.44
N VAL A 137 3.09 -19.28 -9.91
CA VAL A 137 3.77 -17.97 -9.82
C VAL A 137 2.91 -16.87 -10.44
N ASN A 138 2.38 -17.09 -11.65
CA ASN A 138 1.56 -16.08 -12.32
C ASN A 138 0.25 -15.79 -11.56
N GLU A 139 -0.43 -16.83 -11.05
CA GLU A 139 -1.66 -16.68 -10.29
C GLU A 139 -1.42 -15.92 -8.98
N ASP A 140 -0.46 -16.36 -8.17
CA ASP A 140 -0.21 -15.80 -6.85
C ASP A 140 0.36 -14.36 -6.95
N ILE A 141 1.33 -14.11 -7.84
CA ILE A 141 1.91 -12.77 -8.01
C ILE A 141 0.88 -11.78 -8.52
N THR A 142 0.05 -12.17 -9.50
CA THR A 142 -1.02 -11.29 -9.99
C THR A 142 -1.96 -10.90 -8.85
N SER A 143 -2.39 -11.87 -8.05
CA SER A 143 -3.31 -11.62 -6.94
C SER A 143 -2.68 -10.73 -5.85
N TRP A 144 -1.41 -10.95 -5.52
CA TRP A 144 -0.70 -10.10 -4.57
C TRP A 144 -0.53 -8.66 -5.07
N LYS A 145 -0.14 -8.48 -6.34
CA LYS A 145 -0.04 -7.15 -6.96
C LYS A 145 -1.39 -6.45 -6.90
N GLU A 146 -2.48 -7.13 -7.27
CA GLU A 146 -3.84 -6.59 -7.17
C GLU A 146 -4.21 -6.18 -5.74
N PHE A 147 -3.86 -7.01 -4.74
CA PHE A 147 -4.08 -6.68 -3.33
C PHE A 147 -3.39 -5.37 -2.95
N PHE A 148 -2.10 -5.21 -3.25
CA PHE A 148 -1.33 -4.03 -2.85
C PHE A 148 -1.77 -2.77 -3.60
N HIS A 149 -2.08 -2.86 -4.90
CA HIS A 149 -2.62 -1.75 -5.70
C HIS A 149 -3.96 -1.26 -5.16
N ASN A 150 -4.86 -2.20 -4.84
CA ASN A 150 -6.22 -1.89 -4.40
C ASN A 150 -6.34 -1.69 -2.89
N HIS A 151 -5.25 -1.85 -2.14
CA HIS A 151 -5.29 -1.73 -0.70
C HIS A 151 -5.69 -0.31 -0.27
N LYS A 152 -6.51 -0.24 0.79
CA LYS A 152 -7.02 1.04 1.31
C LYS A 152 -5.90 1.92 1.89
N LYS A 153 -4.80 1.32 2.34
CA LYS A 153 -3.70 2.01 3.03
C LYS A 153 -2.39 2.07 2.25
N TYR A 154 -2.19 1.20 1.26
CA TYR A 154 -0.93 1.10 0.53
C TYR A 154 -1.08 1.73 -0.85
N TRP A 155 0.06 2.10 -1.45
CA TRP A 155 0.10 2.63 -2.80
C TRP A 155 1.42 2.31 -3.46
N HIS A 156 1.38 2.15 -4.78
CA HIS A 156 2.56 1.99 -5.61
C HIS A 156 3.38 3.29 -5.61
N VAL A 157 4.70 3.16 -5.45
CA VAL A 157 5.64 4.29 -5.44
C VAL A 157 6.69 4.22 -6.55
N GLY A 158 6.80 3.11 -7.27
CA GLY A 158 7.79 2.96 -8.32
C GLY A 158 8.25 1.52 -8.52
N VAL A 159 9.46 1.35 -9.05
CA VAL A 159 10.02 0.05 -9.41
C VAL A 159 11.41 -0.16 -8.83
N VAL A 160 11.77 -1.43 -8.62
CA VAL A 160 13.11 -1.87 -8.26
C VAL A 160 13.76 -2.61 -9.43
N GLN A 161 15.02 -2.32 -9.70
CA GLN A 161 15.80 -2.98 -10.73
C GLN A 161 16.35 -4.30 -10.20
N HIS A 162 16.05 -5.38 -10.91
CA HIS A 162 16.63 -6.69 -10.64
C HIS A 162 17.97 -6.83 -11.32
N GLU A 163 18.99 -7.17 -10.52
CA GLU A 163 20.27 -7.59 -11.06
C GLU A 163 20.12 -9.01 -11.67
N PRO A 164 20.97 -9.40 -12.64
CA PRO A 164 20.98 -10.76 -13.14
C PRO A 164 21.17 -11.76 -12.00
N ILE A 165 20.28 -12.73 -11.90
CA ILE A 165 20.33 -13.73 -10.83
C ILE A 165 21.60 -14.58 -11.01
N THR A 166 22.43 -14.62 -9.97
CA THR A 166 23.65 -15.43 -9.93
C THR A 166 23.52 -16.56 -8.93
N GLY A 167 24.05 -17.74 -9.27
CA GLY A 167 24.07 -18.90 -8.38
C GLY A 167 22.88 -19.85 -8.54
N ASP A 168 22.86 -20.84 -7.66
CA ASP A 168 21.83 -21.88 -7.64
C ASP A 168 20.50 -21.34 -7.13
N PRO A 169 19.36 -21.82 -7.66
CA PRO A 169 18.05 -21.41 -7.17
C PRO A 169 17.87 -21.83 -5.70
N PRO A 170 17.04 -21.11 -4.92
CA PRO A 170 16.73 -21.49 -3.55
C PRO A 170 16.19 -22.92 -3.49
N GLU A 171 16.67 -23.72 -2.53
CA GLU A 171 16.21 -25.10 -2.40
C GLU A 171 14.70 -25.14 -2.13
N PRO A 172 13.96 -26.12 -2.68
CA PRO A 172 12.54 -26.26 -2.42
C PRO A 172 12.23 -26.34 -0.92
N CYS A 173 11.23 -25.59 -0.48
CA CYS A 173 10.69 -25.67 0.87
C CYS A 173 9.36 -26.44 0.87
N GLU A 174 8.89 -26.82 2.05
CA GLU A 174 7.52 -27.30 2.22
C GLU A 174 6.56 -26.14 1.95
N HIS A 175 5.97 -26.14 0.76
CA HIS A 175 5.09 -25.08 0.28
C HIS A 175 3.85 -24.98 1.17
N ILE A 176 3.67 -23.82 1.82
CA ILE A 176 2.50 -23.53 2.66
C ILE A 176 1.88 -22.28 2.12
N LYS A 177 0.71 -22.38 1.47
CA LYS A 177 0.03 -21.20 0.92
C LYS A 177 -0.16 -20.11 1.98
N PHE A 178 0.11 -18.88 1.58
CA PHE A 178 0.05 -17.72 2.45
C PHE A 178 -1.33 -17.61 3.14
N PRO A 179 -1.40 -17.50 4.47
CA PRO A 179 -2.67 -17.40 5.19
C PRO A 179 -3.37 -16.07 4.88
N GLY A 180 -4.54 -16.13 4.23
CA GLY A 180 -5.36 -14.95 3.94
C GLY A 180 -5.86 -14.84 2.50
N MET A 181 -5.40 -15.70 1.60
CA MET A 181 -5.95 -15.82 0.24
C MET A 181 -6.62 -17.18 0.08
N HIS A 182 -7.86 -17.27 0.56
CA HIS A 182 -8.81 -18.23 0.04
C HIS A 182 -9.68 -17.49 -0.96
N HIS A 183 -9.62 -17.90 -2.24
CA HIS A 183 -10.69 -17.60 -3.18
C HIS A 183 -12.00 -18.23 -2.70
#